data_AF-S9QPE5-F1
#
_entry.id   AF-S9QPE5-F1
#
_cell.length_a   1.000
_cell.length_b   1.000
_cell.length_c   1.000
_cell.angle_alpha   90.00
_cell.angle_beta   90.00
_cell.angle_gamma   90.00
#
_symmetry.space_group_name_H-M   'P 1'
#
loop_
_entity.id
_entity.type
_entity.pdbx_description
1 polymer ?
#
loop_
_entity_poly.entity_id
_entity_poly.type
_entity_poly.pdbx_seq_one_letter_code
_entity_poly.pdbx_strand_id
1 'polypeptide(L)'
;MQGCAPEDASGTVMAYVFARDEATGQYALGRHPVENLESLRELRGRDVDFRRGSELMTSSYERGSPFALEYTREADGTLVPADMHSLYALSLYRSMDRTATLLRAHGHVPRRRLDVLYYPRLDNILIGDGRAQLTDNAAYSSVGPCFLIVPSFLINGLPMMLNEGVVAHEFGHAVIQQEMFGDAESTPGEGDASWDTTRRDLSAMHEGVADLFGLIATGDPDFVLATIDADRDMAEPRDYTQTRREEVVLGEDFEPHAHGSLLARAVYELWPKDAQGRISPEGRSRLLTATLATLRELKFEKDTFTLASFANTLVTHLSLEEREAACAVLLKRMKPLSATLTSCEVAP
;
A
#
# COMPACT_ATOMS: atom_id res chain seq x y z
N MET A 1 9.89 -39.33 22.45
CA MET A 1 8.61 -38.94 21.83
C MET A 1 8.93 -38.17 20.56
N GLN A 2 8.80 -38.79 19.38
CA GLN A 2 8.81 -38.07 18.11
C GLN A 2 7.45 -37.36 18.03
N GLY A 3 7.42 -36.07 18.36
CA GLY A 3 6.25 -35.24 18.12
C GLY A 3 5.99 -35.21 16.62
N CYS A 4 4.84 -35.72 16.19
CA CYS A 4 4.42 -35.63 14.80
C CYS A 4 4.24 -34.15 14.48
N ALA A 5 5.13 -33.57 13.67
CA ALA A 5 4.91 -32.23 13.15
C ALA A 5 3.59 -32.25 12.35
N PRO A 6 2.66 -31.32 12.59
CA PRO A 6 1.36 -31.33 11.92
C PRO A 6 1.56 -31.24 10.41
N GLU A 7 0.74 -31.98 9.64
CA GLU A 7 0.77 -31.98 8.18
C GLU A 7 0.61 -30.56 7.64
N ASP A 8 1.40 -30.23 6.61
CA ASP A 8 1.33 -28.93 5.97
C ASP A 8 0.01 -28.79 5.22
N ALA A 9 -0.69 -27.67 5.42
CA ALA A 9 -1.98 -27.43 4.80
C ALA A 9 -1.87 -26.44 3.65
N SER A 10 -2.74 -26.60 2.65
CA SER A 10 -2.88 -25.72 1.49
C SER A 10 -4.36 -25.41 1.23
N GLY A 11 -4.63 -24.41 0.39
CA GLY A 11 -5.97 -23.92 0.09
C GLY A 11 -6.47 -22.93 1.15
N THR A 12 -7.66 -23.20 1.68
CA THR A 12 -8.30 -22.36 2.71
C THR A 12 -8.29 -23.08 4.05
N VAL A 13 -7.89 -22.36 5.10
CA VAL A 13 -7.92 -22.84 6.49
C VAL A 13 -8.64 -21.82 7.37
N MET A 14 -9.33 -22.29 8.41
CA MET A 14 -9.84 -21.40 9.45
C MET A 14 -8.75 -21.18 10.50
N ALA A 15 -8.49 -19.93 10.88
CA ALA A 15 -7.47 -19.60 11.86
C ALA A 15 -7.89 -18.45 12.78
N TYR A 16 -7.32 -18.41 13.98
CA TYR A 16 -7.34 -17.22 14.83
C TYR A 16 -6.34 -16.19 14.31
N VAL A 17 -6.84 -15.04 13.87
CA VAL A 17 -6.07 -13.92 13.32
C VAL A 17 -6.69 -12.59 13.75
N PHE A 18 -5.88 -11.53 13.76
CA PHE A 18 -6.41 -10.18 13.83
C PHE A 18 -7.01 -9.80 12.48
N ALA A 19 -8.24 -9.28 12.50
CA ALA A 19 -8.94 -8.82 11.31
C ALA A 19 -9.75 -7.56 11.62
N ARG A 20 -9.94 -6.73 10.60
CA ARG A 20 -10.86 -5.60 10.65
C ARG A 20 -12.29 -6.09 10.46
N ASP A 21 -13.19 -5.72 11.35
CA ASP A 21 -14.62 -5.83 11.15
C ASP A 21 -15.08 -4.75 10.16
N GLU A 22 -15.70 -5.13 9.04
CA GLU A 22 -16.02 -4.18 7.96
C GLU A 22 -17.10 -3.17 8.34
N ALA A 23 -18.02 -3.54 9.24
CA ALA A 23 -19.12 -2.67 9.64
C ALA A 23 -18.64 -1.59 10.62
N THR A 24 -17.90 -2.00 11.66
CA THR A 24 -17.45 -1.12 12.74
C THR A 24 -16.10 -0.47 12.44
N GLY A 25 -15.26 -1.09 11.60
CA GLY A 25 -13.88 -0.70 11.36
C GLY A 25 -12.91 -1.09 12.48
N GLN A 26 -13.39 -1.77 13.52
CA GLN A 26 -12.57 -2.19 14.66
C GLN A 26 -11.76 -3.44 14.33
N TYR A 27 -10.57 -3.55 14.94
CA TYR A 27 -9.71 -4.72 14.81
C TYR A 27 -9.87 -5.61 16.04
N ALA A 28 -10.05 -6.90 15.81
CA ALA A 28 -10.14 -7.89 16.89
C ALA A 28 -9.53 -9.22 16.48
N LEU A 29 -9.09 -9.99 17.49
CA LEU A 29 -8.74 -11.39 17.30
C LEU A 29 -10.02 -12.19 17.10
N GLY A 30 -10.10 -12.93 15.99
CA GLY A 30 -11.27 -13.73 15.66
C GLY A 30 -10.94 -14.93 14.78
N ARG A 31 -11.93 -15.80 14.57
CA ARG A 31 -11.82 -16.94 13.65
C ARG A 31 -12.17 -16.47 12.24
N HIS A 32 -11.19 -16.48 11.34
CA HIS A 32 -11.37 -16.06 9.96
C HIS A 32 -10.76 -17.06 8.98
N PRO A 33 -11.28 -17.13 7.74
CA PRO A 33 -10.62 -17.89 6.68
C PRO A 33 -9.30 -17.20 6.31
N VAL A 34 -8.29 -18.03 6.08
CA VAL A 34 -7.01 -17.69 5.48
C VAL A 34 -6.91 -18.49 4.19
N GLU A 35 -6.89 -17.79 3.06
CA GLU A 35 -7.11 -18.37 1.74
C GLU A 35 -5.82 -18.44 0.91
N ASN A 36 -5.92 -19.12 -0.23
CA ASN A 36 -4.87 -19.21 -1.26
C ASN A 36 -3.48 -19.66 -0.73
N LEU A 37 -3.44 -20.43 0.37
CA LEU A 37 -2.21 -20.99 0.91
C LEU A 37 -1.67 -22.07 -0.02
N GLU A 38 -0.39 -21.99 -0.33
CA GLU A 38 0.36 -23.09 -0.95
C GLU A 38 1.06 -23.94 0.10
N SER A 39 1.51 -23.31 1.19
CA SER A 39 2.11 -23.96 2.35
C SER A 39 1.81 -23.12 3.59
N LEU A 40 1.05 -23.69 4.53
CA LEU A 40 0.77 -23.07 5.82
C LEU A 40 2.03 -23.00 6.68
N ARG A 41 2.84 -24.06 6.69
CA ARG A 41 4.07 -24.14 7.50
C ARG A 41 5.08 -23.09 7.08
N GLU A 42 5.23 -22.89 5.77
CA GLU A 42 6.14 -21.88 5.22
C GLU A 42 5.51 -20.48 5.14
N LEU A 43 4.22 -20.37 5.48
CA LEU A 43 3.39 -19.19 5.26
C LEU A 43 3.55 -18.61 3.84
N ARG A 44 3.44 -19.52 2.87
CA ARG A 44 3.58 -19.24 1.44
C ARG A 44 2.21 -19.34 0.78
N GLY A 45 1.84 -18.29 0.06
CA GLY A 45 0.60 -18.23 -0.71
C GLY A 45 0.86 -18.08 -2.19
N ARG A 46 -0.23 -17.93 -2.93
CA ARG A 46 -0.20 -17.64 -4.37
C ARG A 46 0.62 -16.38 -4.68
N ASP A 47 0.31 -15.28 -3.99
CA ASP A 47 0.81 -13.93 -4.31
C ASP A 47 1.87 -13.40 -3.34
N VAL A 48 2.05 -14.04 -2.18
CA VAL A 48 3.01 -13.61 -1.14
C VAL A 48 3.87 -14.77 -0.60
N ASP A 49 5.13 -14.48 -0.26
CA ASP A 49 6.11 -15.43 0.26
C ASP A 49 6.76 -14.89 1.54
N PHE A 50 6.43 -15.44 2.71
CA PHE A 50 7.00 -14.97 3.96
C PHE A 50 8.38 -15.54 4.21
N ARG A 51 9.29 -14.65 4.61
CA ARG A 51 10.69 -14.95 4.84
C ARG A 51 11.14 -14.47 6.19
N ARG A 52 12.10 -15.17 6.80
CA ARG A 52 12.71 -14.80 8.09
C ARG A 52 14.22 -14.90 8.00
N GLY A 53 14.92 -14.11 8.81
CA GLY A 53 16.38 -14.07 8.83
C GLY A 53 16.97 -13.44 7.57
N SER A 54 16.19 -12.61 6.89
CA SER A 54 16.62 -11.81 5.75
C SER A 54 17.49 -10.64 6.18
N GLU A 55 18.27 -10.10 5.26
CA GLU A 55 19.11 -8.92 5.45
C GLU A 55 18.92 -7.95 4.29
N LEU A 56 18.66 -6.68 4.58
CA LEU A 56 18.57 -5.64 3.57
C LEU A 56 19.88 -4.86 3.56
N MET A 57 20.45 -4.68 2.38
CA MET A 57 21.65 -3.88 2.10
C MET A 57 21.27 -2.71 1.20
N THR A 58 22.15 -1.72 1.04
CA THR A 58 21.87 -0.49 0.28
C THR A 58 21.43 -0.75 -1.16
N SER A 59 21.95 -1.81 -1.79
CA SER A 59 21.72 -2.12 -3.21
C SER A 59 21.32 -3.58 -3.47
N SER A 60 21.04 -4.34 -2.43
CA SER A 60 20.68 -5.76 -2.55
C SER A 60 19.96 -6.24 -1.29
N TYR A 61 19.44 -7.47 -1.33
CA TYR A 61 18.88 -8.12 -0.15
C TYR A 61 19.19 -9.61 -0.15
N GLU A 62 19.36 -10.16 1.04
CA GLU A 62 19.34 -11.59 1.28
C GLU A 62 17.93 -12.00 1.68
N ARG A 63 17.33 -12.89 0.89
CA ARG A 63 15.95 -13.32 1.06
C ARG A 63 15.68 -14.04 2.39
N GLY A 64 16.68 -14.68 3.00
CA GLY A 64 16.52 -15.51 4.19
C GLY A 64 15.86 -16.86 3.91
N SER A 65 15.43 -17.56 4.96
CA SER A 65 14.73 -18.84 4.86
C SER A 65 13.21 -18.65 4.78
N PRO A 66 12.43 -19.63 4.29
CA PRO A 66 10.98 -19.64 4.47
C PRO A 66 10.61 -19.39 5.94
N PHE A 67 9.49 -18.72 6.16
CA PHE A 67 8.94 -18.58 7.51
C PHE A 67 8.62 -19.97 8.09
N ALA A 68 8.62 -20.11 9.41
CA ALA A 68 8.24 -21.35 10.08
C ALA A 68 7.08 -21.03 11.01
N LEU A 69 5.86 -21.27 10.55
CA LEU A 69 4.64 -20.99 11.31
C LEU A 69 4.47 -22.03 12.41
N GLU A 70 4.41 -21.58 13.66
CA GLU A 70 4.14 -22.42 14.83
C GLU A 70 2.65 -22.32 15.18
N TYR A 71 1.95 -23.45 15.23
CA TYR A 71 0.51 -23.48 15.48
C TYR A 71 0.04 -24.80 16.12
N THR A 72 -1.14 -24.76 16.72
CA THR A 72 -1.92 -25.93 17.15
C THR A 72 -3.26 -25.98 16.42
N ARG A 73 -3.96 -27.11 16.49
CA ARG A 73 -5.30 -27.29 15.89
C ARG A 73 -6.32 -27.59 16.96
N GLU A 74 -7.45 -26.89 16.92
CA GLU A 74 -8.63 -27.24 17.70
C GLU A 74 -9.31 -28.50 17.15
N ALA A 75 -10.27 -29.05 17.90
CA ALA A 75 -11.01 -30.25 17.51
C ALA A 75 -11.81 -30.06 16.20
N ASP A 76 -12.23 -28.83 15.91
CA ASP A 76 -12.93 -28.48 14.67
C ASP A 76 -11.99 -28.15 13.50
N GLY A 77 -10.67 -28.29 13.69
CA GLY A 77 -9.63 -28.04 12.69
C GLY A 77 -9.13 -26.59 12.64
N THR A 78 -9.71 -25.68 13.43
CA THR A 78 -9.26 -24.27 13.48
C THR A 78 -7.82 -24.17 13.98
N LEU A 79 -7.02 -23.37 13.27
CA LEU A 79 -5.64 -23.11 13.62
C LEU A 79 -5.55 -22.06 14.73
N VAL A 80 -4.77 -22.35 15.76
CA VAL A 80 -4.42 -21.41 16.82
C VAL A 80 -2.91 -21.17 16.74
N PRO A 81 -2.44 -19.97 16.34
CA PRO A 81 -1.02 -19.66 16.35
C PRO A 81 -0.41 -19.90 17.74
N ALA A 82 0.74 -20.57 17.78
CA ALA A 82 1.36 -20.99 19.04
C ALA A 82 2.17 -19.87 19.72
N ASP A 83 2.51 -18.82 18.97
CA ASP A 83 3.21 -17.64 19.47
C ASP A 83 2.74 -16.35 18.76
N MET A 84 3.20 -15.21 19.28
CA MET A 84 2.84 -13.88 18.76
C MET A 84 3.37 -13.64 17.34
N HIS A 85 4.54 -14.18 16.99
CA HIS A 85 5.09 -14.00 15.64
C HIS A 85 4.25 -14.72 14.59
N SER A 86 3.82 -15.94 14.91
CA SER A 86 2.94 -16.75 14.08
C SER A 86 1.57 -16.11 13.97
N LEU A 87 1.04 -15.54 15.06
CA LEU A 87 -0.21 -14.78 15.03
C LEU A 87 -0.10 -13.56 14.11
N TYR A 88 0.96 -12.75 14.26
CA TYR A 88 1.17 -11.55 13.46
C TYR A 88 1.42 -11.87 11.99
N ALA A 89 2.28 -12.83 11.70
CA ALA A 89 2.59 -13.23 10.33
C ALA A 89 1.35 -13.79 9.62
N LEU A 90 0.58 -14.66 10.28
CA LEU A 90 -0.66 -15.22 9.71
C LEU A 90 -1.75 -14.15 9.50
N SER A 91 -1.87 -13.19 10.42
CA SER A 91 -2.80 -12.07 10.29
C SER A 91 -2.42 -11.16 9.13
N LEU A 92 -1.14 -10.81 9.02
CA LEU A 92 -0.61 -10.03 7.90
C LEU A 92 -0.77 -10.76 6.56
N TYR A 93 -0.46 -12.06 6.50
CA TYR A 93 -0.66 -12.88 5.31
C TYR A 93 -2.09 -12.78 4.82
N ARG A 94 -3.07 -12.92 5.73
CA ARG A 94 -4.49 -12.80 5.37
C ARG A 94 -4.79 -11.43 4.77
N SER A 95 -4.32 -10.35 5.38
CA SER A 95 -4.54 -8.99 4.86
C SER A 95 -3.95 -8.81 3.45
N MET A 96 -2.73 -9.30 3.23
CA MET A 96 -2.09 -9.24 1.91
C MET A 96 -2.82 -10.11 0.87
N ASP A 97 -3.24 -11.32 1.23
CA ASP A 97 -3.95 -12.23 0.32
C ASP A 97 -5.33 -11.68 -0.07
N ARG A 98 -6.04 -11.04 0.87
CA ARG A 98 -7.29 -10.33 0.58
C ARG A 98 -7.06 -9.19 -0.41
N THR A 99 -6.04 -8.36 -0.19
CA THR A 99 -5.66 -7.27 -1.11
C THR A 99 -5.31 -7.83 -2.49
N ALA A 100 -4.47 -8.86 -2.58
CA ALA A 100 -4.10 -9.50 -3.83
C ALA A 100 -5.30 -10.12 -4.56
N THR A 101 -6.22 -10.75 -3.82
CA THR A 101 -7.46 -11.32 -4.37
C THR A 101 -8.39 -10.23 -4.91
N LEU A 102 -8.54 -9.11 -4.20
CA LEU A 102 -9.29 -7.95 -4.67
C LEU A 102 -8.71 -7.38 -5.98
N LEU A 103 -7.39 -7.21 -6.04
CA LEU A 103 -6.67 -6.76 -7.23
C LEU A 103 -6.85 -7.71 -8.43
N ARG A 104 -6.76 -9.02 -8.19
CA ARG A 104 -6.99 -10.06 -9.22
C ARG A 104 -8.40 -10.03 -9.78
N ALA A 105 -9.40 -9.78 -8.94
CA ALA A 105 -10.78 -9.62 -9.40
C ALA A 105 -10.94 -8.42 -10.36
N HIS A 106 -9.98 -7.48 -10.37
CA HIS A 106 -9.96 -6.29 -11.23
C HIS A 106 -8.87 -6.37 -12.31
N GLY A 107 -8.41 -7.59 -12.62
CA GLY A 107 -7.49 -7.86 -13.72
C GLY A 107 -6.03 -7.52 -13.44
N HIS A 108 -5.65 -7.20 -12.20
CA HIS A 108 -4.23 -7.15 -11.82
C HIS A 108 -3.76 -8.53 -11.35
N VAL A 109 -2.83 -9.11 -12.11
CA VAL A 109 -2.14 -10.35 -11.70
C VAL A 109 -0.71 -9.95 -11.35
N PRO A 110 -0.26 -10.11 -10.09
CA PRO A 110 1.11 -9.83 -9.72
C PRO A 110 2.07 -10.58 -10.65
N ARG A 111 3.04 -9.87 -11.23
CA ARG A 111 4.01 -10.46 -12.18
C ARG A 111 4.91 -11.50 -11.51
N ARG A 112 5.09 -11.34 -10.21
CA ARG A 112 5.77 -12.27 -9.32
C ARG A 112 5.11 -12.26 -7.96
N ARG A 113 5.43 -13.29 -7.18
CA ARG A 113 5.15 -13.32 -5.76
C ARG A 113 5.93 -12.22 -5.05
N LEU A 114 5.27 -11.51 -4.13
CA LEU A 114 5.90 -10.51 -3.28
C LEU A 114 6.58 -11.21 -2.11
N ASP A 115 7.89 -10.98 -1.96
CA ASP A 115 8.61 -11.42 -0.75
C ASP A 115 8.20 -10.54 0.43
N VAL A 116 7.84 -11.15 1.55
CA VAL A 116 7.53 -10.48 2.81
C VAL A 116 8.65 -10.80 3.78
N LEU A 117 9.55 -9.84 3.97
CA LEU A 117 10.70 -9.96 4.86
C LEU A 117 10.26 -9.66 6.29
N TYR A 118 10.08 -10.72 7.09
CA TYR A 118 9.65 -10.60 8.48
C TYR A 118 10.85 -10.34 9.39
N TYR A 119 10.94 -9.11 9.89
CA TYR A 119 12.01 -8.59 10.74
C TYR A 119 13.41 -8.76 10.09
N PRO A 120 13.64 -8.13 8.92
CA PRO A 120 14.95 -8.19 8.28
C PRO A 120 15.99 -7.48 9.14
N ARG A 121 17.24 -7.92 9.03
CA ARG A 121 18.38 -7.17 9.55
C ARG A 121 18.61 -5.95 8.66
N LEU A 122 18.73 -4.78 9.29
CA LEU A 122 18.92 -3.49 8.61
C LEU A 122 20.25 -2.81 9.02
N ASP A 123 21.16 -3.58 9.62
CA ASP A 123 22.39 -3.07 10.26
C ASP A 123 23.27 -2.25 9.30
N ASN A 124 23.25 -2.57 8.01
CA ASN A 124 24.10 -1.97 6.97
C ASN A 124 23.46 -0.76 6.26
N ILE A 125 22.15 -0.53 6.44
CA ILE A 125 21.43 0.61 5.84
C ILE A 125 21.31 1.76 6.84
N LEU A 126 21.25 1.43 8.13
CA LEU A 126 21.00 2.38 9.19
C LEU A 126 22.31 2.89 9.80
N ILE A 127 22.94 3.86 9.13
CA ILE A 127 23.99 4.67 9.73
C ILE A 127 23.33 5.87 10.44
N GLY A 128 23.39 5.93 11.77
CA GLY A 128 22.85 7.05 12.58
C GLY A 128 21.44 6.85 13.13
N ASP A 129 20.70 7.95 13.34
CA ASP A 129 19.39 8.01 14.02
C ASP A 129 18.21 7.51 13.15
N GLY A 130 18.46 7.12 11.90
CA GLY A 130 17.46 6.60 10.97
C GLY A 130 16.78 5.30 11.41
N ARG A 131 17.29 4.64 12.47
CA ARG A 131 16.62 3.48 13.09
C ARG A 131 15.21 3.85 13.57
N ALA A 132 15.01 5.05 14.12
CA ALA A 132 13.71 5.49 14.60
C ALA A 132 12.67 5.69 13.47
N GLN A 133 13.13 5.96 12.23
CA GLN A 133 12.27 6.11 11.05
C GLN A 133 11.85 4.77 10.43
N LEU A 134 12.57 3.68 10.75
CA LEU A 134 12.25 2.31 10.32
C LEU A 134 11.77 1.43 11.47
N THR A 135 11.63 1.94 12.70
CA THR A 135 10.87 1.25 13.74
C THR A 135 9.41 1.61 13.61
N ASP A 136 8.52 0.70 14.03
CA ASP A 136 7.07 0.93 13.99
C ASP A 136 6.45 1.04 12.59
N ASN A 137 7.19 0.75 11.52
CA ASN A 137 6.71 0.92 10.15
C ASN A 137 6.30 -0.38 9.46
N ALA A 138 5.64 -0.26 8.32
CA ALA A 138 5.58 -1.25 7.26
C ALA A 138 6.10 -0.53 6.01
N ALA A 139 6.92 -1.18 5.18
CA ALA A 139 7.53 -0.47 4.05
C ALA A 139 7.71 -1.38 2.84
N TYR A 140 7.41 -0.88 1.65
CA TYR A 140 7.87 -1.49 0.40
C TYR A 140 9.29 -1.02 0.05
N SER A 141 10.16 -1.95 -0.31
CA SER A 141 11.50 -1.65 -0.84
C SER A 141 11.58 -2.03 -2.32
N SER A 142 11.90 -1.06 -3.18
CA SER A 142 12.16 -1.29 -4.60
C SER A 142 13.51 -1.96 -4.90
N VAL A 143 14.44 -2.01 -3.94
CA VAL A 143 15.73 -2.70 -4.07
C VAL A 143 15.55 -4.22 -4.06
N GLY A 144 14.74 -4.70 -3.12
CA GLY A 144 14.41 -6.13 -2.96
C GLY A 144 13.03 -6.53 -3.48
N PRO A 145 12.39 -5.67 -4.28
CA PRO A 145 10.93 -5.60 -4.52
C PRO A 145 10.12 -6.41 -3.51
N CYS A 146 10.24 -6.01 -2.25
CA CYS A 146 9.79 -6.78 -1.10
C CYS A 146 9.06 -5.89 -0.11
N PHE A 147 8.19 -6.52 0.65
CA PHE A 147 7.50 -5.93 1.78
C PHE A 147 8.34 -6.15 3.03
N LEU A 148 8.69 -5.08 3.72
CA LEU A 148 9.45 -5.09 4.95
C LEU A 148 8.50 -4.99 6.13
N ILE A 149 8.60 -5.95 7.04
CA ILE A 149 7.98 -5.87 8.35
C ILE A 149 9.09 -5.60 9.34
N VAL A 150 9.00 -4.47 10.02
CA VAL A 150 9.97 -4.04 11.03
C VAL A 150 9.29 -4.08 12.39
N PRO A 151 10.03 -4.38 13.47
CA PRO A 151 9.41 -4.45 14.79
C PRO A 151 8.83 -3.10 15.20
N SER A 152 7.65 -3.16 15.82
CA SER A 152 6.99 -2.01 16.44
C SER A 152 7.40 -1.94 17.92
N PHE A 153 7.91 -0.78 18.35
CA PHE A 153 8.40 -0.54 19.70
C PHE A 153 7.72 0.64 20.40
N LEU A 154 7.26 1.66 19.66
CA LEU A 154 6.78 2.93 20.20
C LEU A 154 5.27 3.14 20.05
N ILE A 155 4.62 2.43 19.13
CA ILE A 155 3.17 2.57 18.91
C ILE A 155 2.39 1.87 20.03
N ASN A 156 1.57 2.64 20.76
CA ASN A 156 0.67 2.15 21.82
C ASN A 156 -0.69 1.64 21.29
N GLY A 157 -0.82 1.45 19.97
CA GLY A 157 -2.04 1.04 19.26
C GLY A 157 -1.90 -0.30 18.55
N LEU A 158 -2.74 -0.51 17.52
CA LEU A 158 -2.62 -1.68 16.64
C LEU A 158 -1.30 -1.59 15.85
N PRO A 159 -0.40 -2.59 15.91
CA PRO A 159 0.82 -2.60 15.10
C PRO A 159 0.52 -2.35 13.61
N MET A 160 1.32 -1.52 12.92
CA MET A 160 1.08 -1.13 11.52
C MET A 160 0.87 -2.32 10.58
N MET A 161 1.62 -3.40 10.77
CA MET A 161 1.48 -4.64 9.99
C MET A 161 0.14 -5.37 10.17
N LEU A 162 -0.67 -5.03 11.17
CA LEU A 162 -2.01 -5.61 11.37
C LEU A 162 -3.13 -4.72 10.83
N ASN A 163 -2.82 -3.48 10.45
CA ASN A 163 -3.79 -2.56 9.88
C ASN A 163 -4.01 -2.91 8.39
N GLU A 164 -5.21 -3.40 8.05
CA GLU A 164 -5.55 -3.85 6.70
C GLU A 164 -5.38 -2.73 5.66
N GLY A 165 -5.61 -1.47 6.03
CA GLY A 165 -5.41 -0.32 5.15
C GLY A 165 -3.94 0.01 4.91
N VAL A 166 -3.10 -0.04 5.96
CA VAL A 166 -1.64 0.12 5.83
C VAL A 166 -1.04 -1.01 5.00
N VAL A 167 -1.46 -2.26 5.23
CA VAL A 167 -1.00 -3.40 4.43
C VAL A 167 -1.37 -3.22 2.95
N ALA A 168 -2.58 -2.73 2.66
CA ALA A 168 -2.99 -2.44 1.29
C ALA A 168 -2.24 -1.26 0.68
N HIS A 169 -1.92 -0.22 1.45
CA HIS A 169 -1.07 0.90 1.04
C HIS A 169 0.30 0.41 0.60
N GLU A 170 1.00 -0.34 1.44
CA GLU A 170 2.34 -0.86 1.14
C GLU A 170 2.32 -1.87 -0.03
N PHE A 171 1.28 -2.71 -0.12
CA PHE A 171 1.09 -3.58 -1.29
C PHE A 171 0.85 -2.75 -2.56
N GLY A 172 0.18 -1.60 -2.42
CA GLY A 172 -0.05 -0.62 -3.48
C GLY A 172 1.25 -0.12 -4.11
N HIS A 173 2.31 0.13 -3.34
CA HIS A 173 3.62 0.48 -3.91
C HIS A 173 4.18 -0.61 -4.83
N ALA A 174 4.01 -1.88 -4.47
CA ALA A 174 4.41 -3.00 -5.33
C ALA A 174 3.60 -3.03 -6.63
N VAL A 175 2.29 -2.74 -6.55
CA VAL A 175 1.41 -2.65 -7.73
C VAL A 175 1.83 -1.50 -8.64
N ILE A 176 2.08 -0.31 -8.08
CA ILE A 176 2.54 0.87 -8.83
C ILE A 176 3.84 0.54 -9.56
N GLN A 177 4.83 -0.05 -8.87
CA GLN A 177 6.09 -0.44 -9.47
C GLN A 177 5.88 -1.42 -10.64
N GLN A 178 5.07 -2.46 -10.44
CA GLN A 178 4.85 -3.49 -11.46
C GLN A 178 4.05 -2.99 -12.67
N GLU A 179 3.08 -2.11 -12.47
CA GLU A 179 2.25 -1.58 -13.56
C GLU A 179 3.01 -0.52 -14.36
N MET A 180 3.73 0.39 -13.71
CA MET A 180 4.46 1.47 -14.39
C MET A 180 5.81 1.04 -14.95
N PHE A 181 6.57 0.23 -14.23
CA PHE A 181 7.97 -0.09 -14.55
C PHE A 181 8.21 -1.57 -14.84
N GLY A 182 7.21 -2.43 -14.63
CA GLY A 182 7.31 -3.85 -14.90
C GLY A 182 8.36 -4.56 -14.04
N ASP A 183 9.30 -5.23 -14.70
CA ASP A 183 10.37 -5.99 -14.04
C ASP A 183 11.66 -5.16 -13.86
N ALA A 184 11.61 -3.84 -14.10
CA ALA A 184 12.76 -2.97 -13.90
C ALA A 184 13.17 -2.97 -12.41
N GLU A 185 14.44 -3.24 -12.16
CA GLU A 185 15.04 -3.26 -10.82
C GLU A 185 15.17 -1.85 -10.21
N SER A 186 15.18 -0.81 -11.06
CA SER A 186 15.28 0.59 -10.64
C SER A 186 14.36 1.50 -11.44
N THR A 187 13.97 2.61 -10.81
CA THR A 187 13.21 3.67 -11.46
C THR A 187 14.15 4.50 -12.34
N PRO A 188 13.77 4.89 -13.57
CA PRO A 188 14.58 5.75 -14.43
C PRO A 188 15.07 7.02 -13.71
N GLY A 189 16.32 7.42 -13.99
CA GLY A 189 16.93 8.62 -13.41
C GLY A 189 17.47 8.46 -11.99
N GLU A 190 17.57 7.24 -11.46
CA GLU A 190 18.18 7.00 -10.16
C GLU A 190 19.65 7.42 -10.11
N GLY A 191 19.99 8.27 -9.13
CA GLY A 191 21.34 8.84 -8.98
C GLY A 191 21.64 10.03 -9.90
N ASP A 192 20.71 10.47 -10.75
CA ASP A 192 20.87 11.65 -11.61
C ASP A 192 20.08 12.83 -11.03
N ALA A 193 20.79 13.81 -10.48
CA ALA A 193 20.21 15.01 -9.85
C ALA A 193 19.29 15.81 -10.79
N SER A 194 19.46 15.68 -12.11
CA SER A 194 18.56 16.34 -13.06
C SER A 194 17.16 15.73 -13.13
N TRP A 195 16.92 14.62 -12.41
CA TRP A 195 15.60 14.01 -12.24
C TRP A 195 14.95 14.34 -10.89
N ASP A 196 15.62 15.08 -10.01
CA ASP A 196 15.20 15.22 -8.61
C ASP A 196 13.75 15.69 -8.46
N THR A 197 13.34 16.73 -9.18
CA THR A 197 11.95 17.23 -9.15
C THR A 197 10.97 16.17 -9.63
N THR A 198 11.25 15.52 -10.76
CA THR A 198 10.41 14.45 -11.33
C THR A 198 10.31 13.24 -10.39
N ARG A 199 11.40 12.88 -9.69
CA ARG A 199 11.42 11.80 -8.70
C ARG A 199 10.64 12.16 -7.43
N ARG A 200 10.70 13.42 -6.98
CA ARG A 200 9.87 13.91 -5.87
C ARG A 200 8.39 13.89 -6.23
N ASP A 201 8.02 14.35 -7.43
CA ASP A 201 6.66 14.22 -7.96
C ASP A 201 6.21 12.74 -8.04
N LEU A 202 7.10 11.83 -8.49
CA LEU A 202 6.83 10.39 -8.50
C LEU A 202 6.65 9.82 -7.10
N SER A 203 7.50 10.19 -6.15
CA SER A 203 7.41 9.72 -4.77
C SER A 203 6.11 10.17 -4.11
N ALA A 204 5.72 11.44 -4.29
CA ALA A 204 4.44 11.94 -3.81
C ALA A 204 3.26 11.20 -4.47
N MET A 205 3.34 10.93 -5.77
CA MET A 205 2.31 10.14 -6.47
C MET A 205 2.24 8.70 -5.92
N HIS A 206 3.39 8.06 -5.66
CA HIS A 206 3.44 6.73 -5.05
C HIS A 206 2.70 6.70 -3.71
N GLU A 207 2.97 7.64 -2.81
CA GLU A 207 2.30 7.75 -1.51
C GLU A 207 0.79 7.99 -1.65
N GLY A 208 0.40 8.94 -2.51
CA GLY A 208 -1.00 9.28 -2.70
C GLY A 208 -1.82 8.15 -3.31
N VAL A 209 -1.26 7.44 -4.29
CA VAL A 209 -1.93 6.29 -4.92
C VAL A 209 -1.93 5.07 -4.00
N ALA A 210 -0.87 4.88 -3.20
CA ALA A 210 -0.87 3.87 -2.14
C ALA A 210 -1.98 4.12 -1.10
N ASP A 211 -2.24 5.37 -0.71
CA ASP A 211 -3.39 5.73 0.14
C ASP A 211 -4.73 5.37 -0.51
N LEU A 212 -4.85 5.49 -1.82
CA LEU A 212 -6.05 5.01 -2.53
C LEU A 212 -6.21 3.50 -2.38
N PHE A 213 -5.14 2.69 -2.40
CA PHE A 213 -5.26 1.25 -2.13
C PHE A 213 -5.70 0.95 -0.70
N GLY A 214 -5.22 1.71 0.29
CA GLY A 214 -5.72 1.63 1.67
C GLY A 214 -7.21 1.94 1.79
N LEU A 215 -7.66 3.03 1.15
CA LEU A 215 -9.07 3.40 1.04
C LEU A 215 -9.90 2.36 0.29
N ILE A 216 -9.41 1.82 -0.83
CA ILE A 216 -10.09 0.78 -1.62
C ILE A 216 -10.29 -0.47 -0.77
N ALA A 217 -9.26 -0.91 -0.03
CA ALA A 217 -9.33 -2.13 0.76
C ALA A 217 -10.30 -2.01 1.94
N THR A 218 -10.32 -0.86 2.61
CA THR A 218 -11.06 -0.68 3.88
C THR A 218 -12.39 0.07 3.74
N GLY A 219 -12.53 0.88 2.70
CA GLY A 219 -13.58 1.89 2.54
C GLY A 219 -13.49 3.09 3.47
N ASP A 220 -12.42 3.17 4.26
CA ASP A 220 -12.23 4.13 5.33
C ASP A 220 -11.25 5.23 4.90
N PRO A 221 -11.65 6.51 4.85
CA PRO A 221 -10.74 7.60 4.49
C PRO A 221 -9.65 7.85 5.54
N ASP A 222 -9.84 7.37 6.77
CA ASP A 222 -8.90 7.52 7.88
C ASP A 222 -8.43 6.15 8.42
N PHE A 223 -8.14 5.23 7.49
CA PHE A 223 -7.76 3.85 7.85
C PHE A 223 -6.51 3.77 8.75
N VAL A 224 -5.66 4.81 8.79
CA VAL A 224 -4.42 4.86 9.56
C VAL A 224 -4.68 5.12 11.06
N LEU A 225 -5.78 5.80 11.42
CA LEU A 225 -6.10 6.22 12.79
C LEU A 225 -6.09 5.06 13.80
N ALA A 226 -6.45 3.85 13.36
CA ALA A 226 -6.43 2.65 14.21
C ALA A 226 -5.02 2.29 14.74
N THR A 227 -3.99 2.81 14.09
CA THR A 227 -2.58 2.57 14.43
C THR A 227 -1.91 3.83 14.97
N ILE A 228 -2.06 4.96 14.29
CA ILE A 228 -1.43 6.22 14.67
C ILE A 228 -2.32 7.40 14.25
N ASP A 229 -2.38 8.42 15.10
CA ASP A 229 -2.99 9.72 14.77
C ASP A 229 -2.03 10.45 13.82
N ALA A 230 -2.30 10.31 12.52
CA ALA A 230 -1.53 10.92 11.45
C ALA A 230 -2.44 11.80 10.61
N ASP A 231 -1.86 12.86 10.05
CA ASP A 231 -2.57 13.82 9.21
C ASP A 231 -2.82 13.27 7.78
N ARG A 232 -3.57 12.17 7.71
CA ARG A 232 -3.82 11.40 6.48
C ARG A 232 -5.30 11.11 6.22
N ASP A 233 -6.21 11.64 7.03
CA ASP A 233 -7.65 11.53 6.76
C ASP A 233 -7.99 12.17 5.40
N MET A 234 -8.40 11.33 4.45
CA MET A 234 -8.80 11.74 3.11
C MET A 234 -10.11 12.55 3.09
N ALA A 235 -10.92 12.46 4.16
CA ALA A 235 -12.16 13.22 4.31
C ALA A 235 -11.93 14.69 4.64
N GLU A 236 -10.74 15.05 5.12
CA GLU A 236 -10.36 16.44 5.36
C GLU A 236 -9.89 17.11 4.07
N PRO A 237 -10.68 18.03 3.48
CA PRO A 237 -10.32 18.69 2.24
C PRO A 237 -9.10 19.58 2.41
N ARG A 238 -8.10 19.43 1.53
CA ARG A 238 -6.91 20.29 1.51
C ARG A 238 -6.47 20.64 0.10
N ASP A 239 -5.90 21.83 -0.03
CA ASP A 239 -5.43 22.34 -1.30
C ASP A 239 -3.91 22.15 -1.39
N TYR A 240 -3.45 21.69 -2.55
CA TYR A 240 -2.06 21.75 -2.95
C TYR A 240 -1.69 23.21 -3.19
N THR A 241 -0.87 23.77 -2.32
CA THR A 241 -0.53 25.20 -2.32
C THR A 241 0.73 25.48 -3.15
N GLN A 242 0.98 26.76 -3.44
CA GLN A 242 2.21 27.18 -4.09
C GLN A 242 3.46 26.79 -3.27
N THR A 243 3.38 26.88 -1.95
CA THR A 243 4.44 26.43 -1.03
C THR A 243 4.74 24.93 -1.21
N ARG A 244 3.72 24.07 -1.30
CA ARG A 244 3.92 22.64 -1.61
C ARG A 244 4.59 22.42 -2.96
N ARG A 245 4.27 23.25 -3.96
CA ARG A 245 4.97 23.16 -5.26
C ARG A 245 6.45 23.54 -5.13
N GLU A 246 6.75 24.57 -4.35
CA GLU A 246 8.12 25.03 -4.10
C GLU A 246 8.94 23.97 -3.34
N GLU A 247 8.38 23.29 -2.35
CA GLU A 247 9.00 22.16 -1.66
C GLU A 247 9.42 21.05 -2.65
N VAL A 248 8.55 20.70 -3.61
CA VAL A 248 8.90 19.73 -4.67
C VAL A 248 10.01 20.23 -5.61
N VAL A 249 10.00 21.52 -5.96
CA VAL A 249 11.00 22.07 -6.90
C VAL A 249 12.36 22.24 -6.24
N LEU A 250 12.39 22.77 -5.02
CA LEU A 250 13.61 23.08 -4.28
C LEU A 250 14.15 21.85 -3.52
N GLY A 251 13.27 20.92 -3.15
CA GLY A 251 13.59 19.76 -2.31
C GLY A 251 13.67 20.09 -0.81
N GLU A 252 13.53 21.36 -0.42
CA GLU A 252 13.50 21.80 0.98
C GLU A 252 12.17 21.40 1.61
N ASP A 253 12.22 20.76 2.78
CA ASP A 253 11.05 20.27 3.54
C ASP A 253 10.10 19.33 2.76
N PHE A 254 10.56 18.80 1.62
CA PHE A 254 9.77 17.86 0.83
C PHE A 254 9.57 16.55 1.60
N GLU A 255 8.30 16.25 1.87
CA GLU A 255 7.87 15.02 2.51
C GLU A 255 6.84 14.33 1.59
N PRO A 256 7.15 13.15 1.02
CA PRO A 256 6.27 12.45 0.07
C PRO A 256 4.84 12.22 0.56
N HIS A 257 4.64 11.83 1.83
CA HIS A 257 3.31 11.49 2.34
C HIS A 257 2.41 12.73 2.43
N ALA A 258 2.96 13.87 2.84
CA ALA A 258 2.25 15.15 2.90
C ALA A 258 1.81 15.62 1.52
N HIS A 259 2.61 15.37 0.47
CA HIS A 259 2.27 15.72 -0.90
C HIS A 259 1.31 14.71 -1.54
N GLY A 260 1.55 13.42 -1.32
CA GLY A 260 0.71 12.34 -1.84
C GLY A 260 -0.70 12.34 -1.25
N SER A 261 -0.83 12.60 0.05
CA SER A 261 -2.14 12.68 0.70
C SER A 261 -3.04 13.78 0.11
N LEU A 262 -2.48 14.86 -0.47
CA LEU A 262 -3.25 15.89 -1.18
C LEU A 262 -3.87 15.36 -2.46
N LEU A 263 -3.14 14.52 -3.21
CA LEU A 263 -3.68 13.80 -4.37
C LEU A 263 -4.78 12.83 -3.92
N ALA A 264 -4.53 12.03 -2.87
CA ALA A 264 -5.49 11.05 -2.36
C ALA A 264 -6.81 11.70 -1.91
N ARG A 265 -6.72 12.81 -1.15
CA ARG A 265 -7.87 13.64 -0.73
C ARG A 265 -8.68 14.15 -1.93
N ALA A 266 -8.00 14.70 -2.95
CA ALA A 266 -8.66 15.20 -4.15
C ALA A 266 -9.39 14.09 -4.92
N VAL A 267 -8.81 12.89 -5.02
CA VAL A 267 -9.44 11.73 -5.66
C VAL A 267 -10.59 11.19 -4.81
N TYR A 268 -10.44 11.12 -3.49
CA TYR A 268 -11.51 10.72 -2.58
C TYR A 268 -12.73 11.64 -2.70
N GLU A 269 -12.55 12.96 -2.86
CA GLU A 269 -13.64 13.94 -3.07
C GLU A 269 -14.54 13.57 -4.27
N LEU A 270 -14.04 12.82 -5.27
CA LEU A 270 -14.78 12.45 -6.48
C LEU A 270 -15.85 11.38 -6.27
N TRP A 271 -15.68 10.52 -5.26
CA TRP A 271 -16.52 9.34 -5.10
C TRP A 271 -17.73 9.62 -4.21
N PRO A 272 -18.90 9.00 -4.46
CA PRO A 272 -20.02 9.05 -3.53
C PRO A 272 -19.65 8.42 -2.18
N LYS A 273 -20.11 9.04 -1.09
CA LYS A 273 -19.91 8.55 0.28
C LYS A 273 -21.23 8.26 0.96
N ASP A 274 -21.21 7.33 1.92
CA ASP A 274 -22.31 7.14 2.85
C ASP A 274 -22.33 8.22 3.95
N ALA A 275 -23.25 8.08 4.91
CA ALA A 275 -23.40 9.03 6.01
C ALA A 275 -22.19 9.05 6.97
N GLN A 276 -21.29 8.07 6.89
CA GLN A 276 -20.07 7.96 7.67
C GLN A 276 -18.84 8.44 6.87
N GLY A 277 -19.02 8.96 5.65
CA GLY A 277 -17.90 9.34 4.80
C GLY A 277 -17.19 8.14 4.16
N ARG A 278 -17.76 6.94 4.20
CA ARG A 278 -17.12 5.76 3.58
C ARG A 278 -17.56 5.59 2.14
N ILE A 279 -16.67 5.07 1.31
CA ILE A 279 -16.99 4.75 -0.09
C ILE A 279 -17.68 3.38 -0.13
N SER A 280 -18.80 3.27 -0.86
CA SER A 280 -19.52 1.99 -1.01
C SER A 280 -18.64 0.92 -1.69
N PRO A 281 -18.94 -0.39 -1.50
CA PRO A 281 -18.24 -1.46 -2.22
C PRO A 281 -18.16 -1.26 -3.74
N GLU A 282 -19.23 -0.79 -4.38
CA GLU A 282 -19.27 -0.48 -5.81
C GLU A 282 -18.36 0.70 -6.15
N GLY A 283 -18.38 1.77 -5.34
CA GLY A 283 -17.47 2.91 -5.51
C GLY A 283 -16.01 2.49 -5.40
N ARG A 284 -15.67 1.62 -4.44
CA ARG A 284 -14.29 1.09 -4.27
C ARG A 284 -13.86 0.24 -5.47
N SER A 285 -14.75 -0.61 -5.97
CA SER A 285 -14.48 -1.42 -7.18
C SER A 285 -14.23 -0.55 -8.41
N ARG A 286 -15.03 0.51 -8.59
CA ARG A 286 -14.84 1.47 -9.69
C ARG A 286 -13.56 2.28 -9.54
N LEU A 287 -13.26 2.78 -8.34
CA LEU A 287 -12.01 3.47 -8.03
C LEU A 287 -10.81 2.57 -8.32
N LEU A 288 -10.84 1.31 -7.87
CA LEU A 288 -9.76 0.36 -8.15
C LEU A 288 -9.56 0.12 -9.65
N THR A 289 -10.65 -0.07 -10.40
CA THR A 289 -10.58 -0.26 -11.85
C THR A 289 -9.95 0.95 -12.54
N ALA A 290 -10.39 2.16 -12.18
CA ALA A 290 -9.85 3.40 -12.73
C ALA A 290 -8.37 3.57 -12.36
N THR A 291 -8.00 3.38 -11.08
CA THR A 291 -6.60 3.47 -10.61
C THR A 291 -5.68 2.50 -11.36
N LEU A 292 -6.08 1.24 -11.54
CA LEU A 292 -5.27 0.26 -12.29
C LEU A 292 -5.13 0.63 -13.76
N ALA A 293 -6.21 1.12 -14.40
CA ALA A 293 -6.14 1.59 -15.78
C ALA A 293 -5.19 2.80 -15.91
N THR A 294 -5.30 3.76 -14.99
CA THR A 294 -4.40 4.91 -14.89
C THR A 294 -2.95 4.49 -14.80
N LEU A 295 -2.60 3.59 -13.89
CA LEU A 295 -1.21 3.14 -13.69
C LEU A 295 -0.62 2.47 -14.93
N ARG A 296 -1.44 1.75 -15.71
CA ARG A 296 -1.01 1.08 -16.95
C ARG A 296 -0.75 2.04 -18.11
N GLU A 297 -1.44 3.17 -18.14
CA GLU A 297 -1.30 4.18 -19.20
C GLU A 297 -0.37 5.34 -18.82
N LEU A 298 -0.04 5.46 -17.53
CA LEU A 298 0.78 6.54 -17.00
C LEU A 298 2.21 6.46 -17.55
N LYS A 299 2.64 7.53 -18.22
CA LYS A 299 4.00 7.65 -18.75
C LYS A 299 4.90 8.38 -17.77
N PHE A 300 6.01 7.77 -17.40
CA PHE A 300 7.04 8.40 -16.58
C PHE A 300 8.15 8.97 -17.48
N GLU A 301 8.06 10.27 -17.76
CA GLU A 301 8.97 11.00 -18.63
C GLU A 301 9.63 12.16 -17.88
N LYS A 302 10.93 12.36 -18.13
CA LYS A 302 11.69 13.47 -17.54
C LYS A 302 11.07 14.81 -17.94
N ASP A 303 11.06 15.77 -17.02
CA ASP A 303 10.61 17.15 -17.20
C ASP A 303 9.10 17.34 -17.45
N THR A 304 8.37 16.29 -17.83
CA THR A 304 6.92 16.34 -18.10
C THR A 304 6.09 15.64 -17.02
N PHE A 305 6.67 14.66 -16.32
CA PHE A 305 5.98 14.00 -15.21
C PHE A 305 5.88 14.91 -13.98
N THR A 306 4.66 15.04 -13.46
CA THR A 306 4.34 15.78 -12.23
C THR A 306 3.30 15.01 -11.42
N LEU A 307 3.00 15.44 -10.18
CA LEU A 307 1.89 14.86 -9.41
C LEU A 307 0.54 14.90 -10.17
N ALA A 308 0.33 15.89 -11.05
CA ALA A 308 -0.86 16.00 -11.88
C ALA A 308 -0.94 14.95 -13.01
N SER A 309 0.16 14.26 -13.36
CA SER A 309 0.18 13.24 -14.40
C SER A 309 -0.76 12.08 -14.10
N PHE A 310 -0.83 11.64 -12.83
CA PHE A 310 -1.80 10.64 -12.39
C PHE A 310 -3.24 11.17 -12.52
N ALA A 311 -3.52 12.37 -12.02
CA ALA A 311 -4.85 12.97 -12.07
C ALA A 311 -5.35 13.13 -13.52
N ASN A 312 -4.48 13.56 -14.44
CA ASN A 312 -4.82 13.66 -15.86
C ASN A 312 -5.24 12.34 -16.46
N THR A 313 -4.44 11.31 -16.20
CA THR A 313 -4.66 9.97 -16.75
C THR A 313 -5.91 9.35 -16.09
N LEU A 314 -6.14 9.60 -14.81
CA LEU A 314 -7.36 9.15 -14.12
C LEU A 314 -8.63 9.69 -14.76
N VAL A 315 -8.67 11.00 -15.06
CA VAL A 315 -9.83 11.66 -15.69
C VAL A 315 -10.20 10.98 -17.01
N THR A 316 -9.23 10.52 -17.82
CA THR A 316 -9.55 9.83 -19.09
C THR A 316 -10.27 8.50 -18.89
N HIS A 317 -10.19 7.89 -17.71
CA HIS A 317 -10.88 6.64 -17.36
C HIS A 317 -12.23 6.85 -16.67
N LEU A 318 -12.63 8.09 -16.38
CA LEU A 318 -13.93 8.42 -15.82
C LEU A 318 -15.01 8.56 -16.90
N SER A 319 -16.27 8.38 -16.52
CA SER A 319 -17.41 8.69 -17.41
C SER A 319 -17.51 10.19 -17.69
N LEU A 320 -18.24 10.59 -18.74
CA LEU A 320 -18.34 12.01 -19.12
C LEU A 320 -18.83 12.92 -17.97
N GLU A 321 -19.88 12.49 -17.26
CA GLU A 321 -20.43 13.21 -16.11
C GLU A 321 -19.39 13.32 -14.97
N GLU A 322 -18.67 12.25 -14.70
CA GLU A 322 -17.64 12.23 -13.66
C GLU A 322 -16.42 13.06 -14.02
N ARG A 323 -16.08 13.17 -15.31
CA ARG A 323 -14.96 14.01 -15.76
C ARG A 323 -15.18 15.47 -15.42
N GLU A 324 -16.39 15.99 -15.66
CA GLU A 324 -16.71 17.39 -15.33
C GLU A 324 -16.58 17.66 -13.83
N ALA A 325 -17.16 16.78 -13.01
CA ALA A 325 -17.05 16.87 -11.55
C ALA A 325 -15.60 16.73 -11.07
N ALA A 326 -14.85 15.77 -11.63
CA ALA A 326 -13.46 15.53 -11.32
C ALA A 326 -12.59 16.73 -11.64
N CYS A 327 -12.77 17.32 -12.82
CA CYS A 327 -12.01 18.49 -13.23
C CYS A 327 -12.31 19.71 -12.36
N ALA A 328 -13.56 19.92 -11.94
CA ALA A 328 -13.89 20.98 -11.01
C ALA A 328 -13.15 20.83 -9.66
N VAL A 329 -13.08 19.61 -9.13
CA VAL A 329 -12.35 19.31 -7.89
C VAL A 329 -10.84 19.46 -8.11
N LEU A 330 -10.27 18.83 -9.13
CA LEU A 330 -8.83 18.83 -9.39
C LEU A 330 -8.29 20.23 -9.67
N LEU A 331 -8.96 21.05 -10.47
CA LEU A 331 -8.55 22.44 -10.74
C LEU A 331 -8.58 23.30 -9.48
N LYS A 332 -9.53 23.03 -8.57
CA LYS A 332 -9.61 23.71 -7.27
C LYS A 332 -8.49 23.25 -6.32
N ARG A 333 -8.36 21.94 -6.11
CA ARG A 333 -7.44 21.34 -5.12
C ARG A 333 -5.99 21.38 -5.57
N MET A 334 -5.71 21.31 -6.86
CA MET A 334 -4.36 21.27 -7.43
C MET A 334 -4.04 22.53 -8.23
N LYS A 335 -4.54 23.69 -7.80
CA LYS A 335 -4.42 24.97 -8.53
C LYS A 335 -3.00 25.30 -9.03
N PRO A 336 -1.90 25.12 -8.26
CA PRO A 336 -0.53 25.35 -8.74
C PRO A 336 -0.12 24.45 -9.92
N LEU A 337 -0.79 23.31 -10.09
CA LEU A 337 -0.60 22.36 -11.17
C LEU A 337 -1.68 22.49 -12.27
N SER A 338 -2.56 23.50 -12.21
CA SER A 338 -3.65 23.65 -13.17
C SER A 338 -3.20 23.74 -14.62
N ALA A 339 -2.05 24.38 -14.89
CA ALA A 339 -1.48 24.46 -16.23
C ALA A 339 -0.98 23.12 -16.77
N THR A 340 -0.76 22.12 -15.90
CA THR A 340 -0.40 20.76 -16.32
C THR A 340 -1.60 19.81 -16.30
N LEU A 341 -2.79 20.22 -15.82
CA LEU A 341 -4.03 19.43 -15.82
C LEU A 341 -4.74 19.48 -17.19
N THR A 342 -4.05 19.05 -18.25
CA THR A 342 -4.53 19.13 -19.64
C THR A 342 -5.80 18.33 -19.93
N SER A 343 -6.09 17.29 -19.16
CA SER A 343 -7.34 16.51 -19.29
C SER A 343 -8.61 17.31 -18.91
N CYS A 344 -8.43 18.43 -18.21
CA CYS A 344 -9.49 19.29 -17.72
C CYS A 344 -9.66 20.57 -18.52
N GLU A 345 -8.92 20.72 -19.62
CA GLU A 345 -9.18 21.76 -20.60
C GLU A 345 -10.50 21.43 -21.30
N VAL A 346 -11.53 22.25 -21.07
CA VAL A 346 -12.80 22.15 -21.79
C VAL A 346 -12.48 22.32 -23.26
N ALA A 347 -12.72 21.28 -24.07
CA ALA A 347 -12.64 21.42 -25.51
C ALA A 347 -13.56 22.59 -25.93
N PRO A 348 -13.04 23.62 -26.63
CA PRO A 348 -13.76 24.85 -26.90
C PRO A 348 -15.05 24.68 -27.70
#